data_AF-A0A7Y8HW31-F1
#
_entry.id   AF-A0A7Y8HW31-F1
#
_cell.length_a   1.000
_cell.length_b   1.000
_cell.length_c   1.000
_cell.angle_alpha   90.00
_cell.angle_beta   90.00
_cell.angle_gamma   90.00
#
_symmetry.space_group_name_H-M   'P 1'
#
loop_
_entity.id
_entity.type
_entity.pdbx_description
1 polymer ?
#
loop_
_entity_poly.entity_id
_entity_poly.type
_entity_poly.pdbx_seq_one_letter_code
_entity_poly.pdbx_strand_id
1 'polypeptide(L)'
;MDHYAQAYPLFSKIRGFYSRRFQDMLWSLRRFSGSEVAQQRMKIIKFYEEYGEKATKEAFGADRKVISRWRKRLKDNGGSLTALIPHSTRPHRVRRSNISQEIIFFIKEMRQKYLRLGKEKLKPLLDKYCFEKGLRSISRLIKNFVSPCRI
;
A
#
# COMPACT_ATOMS: atom_id res chain seq x y z
N MET A 1 7.57 36.23 21.15
CA MET A 1 7.70 35.31 22.29
C MET A 1 6.52 34.35 22.18
N ASP A 2 6.69 33.31 21.36
CA ASP A 2 5.60 32.41 21.05
C ASP A 2 5.41 31.42 22.20
N HIS A 3 4.34 31.62 22.97
CA HIS A 3 3.90 30.71 24.01
C HIS A 3 3.30 29.45 23.38
N TYR A 4 4.15 28.56 22.85
CA TYR A 4 3.74 27.22 22.50
C TYR A 4 3.52 26.43 23.79
N ALA A 5 2.25 26.13 24.09
CA ALA A 5 1.90 25.14 25.09
C ALA A 5 2.54 23.80 24.68
N GLN A 6 3.57 23.37 25.41
CA GLN A 6 4.12 22.03 25.25
C GLN A 6 3.04 21.04 25.66
N ALA A 7 2.39 20.42 24.67
CA ALA A 7 1.46 19.34 24.88
C ALA A 7 2.24 18.12 25.38
N TYR A 8 2.39 18.00 26.69
CA TYR A 8 2.91 16.79 27.30
C TYR A 8 1.81 15.72 27.30
N PRO A 9 2.06 14.50 26.76
CA PRO A 9 1.13 13.38 26.90
C PRO A 9 0.77 13.18 28.38
N LEU A 10 -0.49 12.85 28.67
CA LEU A 10 -1.03 12.68 30.04
C LEU A 10 -0.20 11.73 30.93
N PHE A 11 0.56 10.81 30.32
CA PHE A 11 1.37 9.81 31.00
C PHE A 11 2.88 10.11 31.02
N SER A 12 3.27 11.32 30.59
CA SER A 12 4.68 11.76 30.53
C SER A 12 5.43 11.67 31.86
N LYS A 13 4.70 11.81 32.96
CA LYS A 13 5.23 11.80 34.34
C LYS A 13 5.45 10.39 34.90
N ILE A 14 4.99 9.35 34.21
CA ILE A 14 5.18 7.95 34.63
C ILE A 14 6.59 7.49 34.26
N ARG A 15 7.39 7.14 35.27
CA ARG A 15 8.77 6.64 35.09
C ARG A 15 8.76 5.40 34.19
N GLY A 16 9.49 5.46 33.08
CA GLY A 16 9.58 4.35 32.12
C GLY A 16 8.49 4.33 31.04
N PHE A 17 7.52 5.24 31.05
CA PHE A 17 6.50 5.35 29.98
C PHE A 17 7.13 5.70 28.62
N TYR A 18 8.20 6.50 28.62
CA TYR A 18 9.00 6.78 27.42
C TYR A 18 10.10 5.74 27.14
N SER A 19 10.13 4.62 27.88
CA SER A 19 11.06 3.55 27.54
C SER A 19 10.73 3.00 26.16
N ARG A 20 11.77 2.87 25.32
CA ARG A 20 11.61 2.44 23.93
C ARG A 20 10.90 1.10 23.82
N ARG A 21 11.22 0.15 24.71
CA ARG A 21 10.58 -1.17 24.79
C ARG A 21 9.07 -1.08 25.05
N PHE A 22 8.64 -0.18 25.93
CA PHE A 22 7.21 -0.01 26.24
C PHE A 22 6.47 0.66 25.07
N GLN A 23 7.08 1.66 24.44
CA GLN A 23 6.52 2.31 23.24
C GLN A 23 6.39 1.31 22.07
N ASP A 24 7.41 0.49 21.83
CA ASP A 24 7.40 -0.54 20.80
C ASP A 24 6.31 -1.60 21.06
N MET A 25 6.15 -1.99 22.34
CA MET A 25 5.08 -2.89 22.76
C MET A 25 3.69 -2.29 22.49
N LEU A 26 3.43 -1.07 22.95
CA LEU A 26 2.14 -0.39 22.74
C LEU A 26 1.82 -0.20 21.26
N TRP A 27 2.83 0.20 20.48
CA TRP A 27 2.69 0.33 19.03
C TRP A 27 2.32 -1.01 18.39
N SER A 28 2.96 -2.09 18.81
CA SER A 28 2.67 -3.43 18.28
C SER A 28 1.24 -3.88 18.58
N LEU A 29 0.75 -3.62 19.80
CA LEU A 29 -0.61 -3.93 20.23
C LEU A 29 -1.64 -3.12 19.44
N ARG A 30 -1.43 -1.80 19.31
CA ARG A 30 -2.32 -0.92 18.54
C ARG A 30 -2.40 -1.32 17.07
N ARG A 31 -1.27 -1.70 16.47
CA ARG A 31 -1.25 -2.09 15.05
C ARG A 31 -1.93 -3.45 14.83
N PHE A 32 -1.79 -4.36 15.79
CA PHE A 32 -2.49 -5.64 15.79
C PHE A 32 -4.01 -5.46 15.96
N SER A 33 -4.44 -4.62 16.90
CA SER A 33 -5.86 -4.34 17.13
C SER A 33 -6.51 -3.67 15.91
N GLY A 34 -5.76 -2.90 15.12
CA GLY A 34 -6.25 -2.31 13.87
C GLY A 34 -6.33 -3.26 12.67
N SER A 35 -5.86 -4.51 12.77
CA SER A 35 -5.85 -5.46 11.64
C SER A 35 -6.70 -6.69 11.93
N GLU A 36 -7.88 -6.76 11.30
CA GLU A 36 -8.80 -7.91 11.40
C GLU A 36 -8.13 -9.22 10.98
N VAL A 37 -7.36 -9.19 9.88
CA VAL A 37 -6.63 -10.36 9.36
C VAL A 37 -5.62 -10.90 10.39
N ALA A 38 -4.93 -10.01 11.11
CA ALA A 38 -3.98 -10.43 12.13
C ALA A 38 -4.68 -11.09 13.32
N GLN A 39 -5.82 -10.54 13.74
CA GLN A 39 -6.64 -11.11 14.81
C GLN A 39 -7.20 -12.47 14.43
N GLN A 40 -7.69 -12.62 13.20
CA GLN A 40 -8.18 -13.89 12.68
C GLN A 40 -7.07 -14.94 12.65
N ARG A 41 -5.86 -14.58 12.19
CA ARG A 41 -4.69 -15.49 12.23
C ARG A 41 -4.37 -15.92 13.65
N MET A 42 -4.43 -15.01 14.62
CA MET A 42 -4.19 -15.35 16.02
C MET A 42 -5.26 -16.30 16.56
N LYS A 43 -6.53 -16.08 16.23
CA LYS A 43 -7.64 -16.97 16.60
C LYS A 43 -7.44 -18.38 16.05
N ILE A 44 -7.04 -18.49 14.78
CA ILE A 44 -6.77 -19.79 14.12
C ILE A 44 -5.60 -20.51 14.78
N ILE A 45 -4.53 -19.79 15.15
CA ILE A 45 -3.39 -20.40 15.86
C ILE A 45 -3.83 -20.98 17.21
N LYS A 46 -4.61 -20.22 17.99
CA LYS A 46 -5.15 -20.70 19.27
C LYS A 46 -6.04 -21.93 19.09
N PHE A 47 -6.96 -21.88 18.12
CA PHE A 47 -7.85 -22.99 17.80
C PHE A 47 -7.06 -24.25 17.39
N TYR A 48 -5.99 -24.08 16.62
CA TYR A 48 -5.13 -25.20 16.24
C TYR A 48 -4.39 -25.82 17.43
N GLU A 49 -3.98 -25.01 18.41
CA GLU A 49 -3.34 -25.51 19.64
C GLU A 49 -4.32 -26.29 20.53
N GLU A 50 -5.61 -25.93 20.50
CA GLU A 50 -6.67 -26.59 21.29
C GLU A 50 -7.21 -27.86 20.62
N TYR A 51 -7.53 -27.81 19.32
CA TYR A 51 -8.30 -28.86 18.62
C TYR A 51 -7.50 -29.63 17.55
N GLY A 52 -6.31 -29.15 17.19
CA GLY A 52 -5.43 -29.82 16.21
C GLY A 52 -5.80 -29.60 14.74
N GLU A 53 -5.15 -30.36 13.86
CA GLU A 53 -5.12 -30.10 12.41
C GLU A 53 -6.46 -30.34 11.70
N LYS A 54 -7.12 -31.48 11.97
CA LYS A 54 -8.37 -31.86 11.28
C LYS A 54 -9.47 -30.83 11.50
N ALA A 55 -9.71 -30.48 12.76
CA ALA A 55 -10.73 -29.50 13.14
C ALA A 55 -10.42 -28.11 12.57
N THR A 56 -9.16 -27.68 12.57
CA THR A 56 -8.78 -26.35 12.06
C THR A 56 -8.99 -26.25 10.55
N LYS A 57 -8.68 -27.32 9.83
CA LYS A 57 -8.88 -27.41 8.39
C LYS A 57 -10.37 -27.38 8.04
N GLU A 58 -11.20 -28.06 8.81
CA GLU A 58 -12.66 -28.07 8.62
C GLU A 58 -13.30 -26.71 8.93
N ALA A 59 -12.93 -26.07 10.04
CA ALA A 59 -13.52 -24.80 10.47
C ALA A 59 -13.04 -23.58 9.68
N PHE A 60 -11.75 -23.53 9.32
CA PHE A 60 -11.12 -22.32 8.75
C PHE A 60 -10.46 -22.54 7.38
N GLY A 61 -10.37 -23.77 6.88
CA GLY A 61 -9.66 -24.08 5.63
C GLY A 61 -8.14 -23.85 5.68
N ALA A 62 -7.57 -23.62 6.87
CA ALA A 62 -6.15 -23.33 7.03
C ALA A 62 -5.34 -24.63 7.19
N ASP A 63 -4.43 -24.89 6.25
CA ASP A 63 -3.54 -26.05 6.33
C ASP A 63 -2.46 -25.89 7.43
N ARG A 64 -1.96 -27.02 7.96
CA ARG A 64 -0.82 -27.07 8.89
C ARG A 64 0.39 -26.28 8.41
N LYS A 65 0.68 -26.29 7.10
CA LYS A 65 1.80 -25.53 6.50
C LYS A 65 1.61 -24.01 6.63
N VAL A 66 0.37 -23.52 6.57
CA VAL A 66 0.07 -22.09 6.72
C VAL A 66 0.26 -21.68 8.18
N ILE A 67 -0.27 -22.47 9.11
CA ILE A 67 -0.20 -22.22 10.56
C ILE A 67 1.25 -22.29 11.04
N SER A 68 2.01 -23.29 10.59
CA SER A 68 3.44 -23.41 10.88
C SER A 68 4.24 -22.20 10.39
N ARG A 69 3.92 -21.66 9.19
CA ARG A 69 4.55 -20.42 8.69
C ARG A 69 4.24 -19.22 9.58
N TRP A 70 3.02 -19.09 10.10
CA TRP A 70 2.68 -18.01 11.03
C TRP A 70 3.37 -18.16 12.39
N ARG A 71 3.41 -19.39 12.95
CA ARG A 71 4.16 -19.68 14.20
C ARG A 71 5.65 -19.39 14.05
N LYS A 72 6.26 -19.80 12.94
CA LYS A 72 7.65 -19.47 12.62
C LYS A 72 7.87 -17.96 12.59
N ARG A 73 6.99 -17.22 11.90
CA ARG A 73 7.09 -15.76 11.82
C ARG A 73 6.99 -15.08 13.19
N LEU A 74 6.11 -15.56 14.08
CA LEU A 74 6.03 -15.07 15.46
C LEU A 74 7.34 -15.31 16.22
N LYS A 75 7.92 -16.51 16.09
CA LYS A 75 9.20 -16.86 16.72
C LYS A 75 10.34 -15.98 16.20
N ASP A 76 10.44 -15.79 14.88
CA ASP A 76 11.47 -14.99 14.23
C ASP A 76 11.37 -13.49 14.60
N ASN A 77 10.17 -13.00 14.95
CA ASN A 77 9.93 -11.61 15.37
C ASN A 77 9.84 -11.43 16.90
N GLY A 78 10.39 -12.37 17.68
CA GLY A 78 10.45 -12.26 19.15
C GLY A 78 9.09 -12.21 19.85
N GLY A 79 8.05 -12.80 19.24
CA GLY A 79 6.69 -12.82 19.77
C GLY A 79 5.85 -11.57 19.44
N SER A 80 6.33 -10.66 18.61
CA SER A 80 5.56 -9.46 18.25
C SER A 80 4.31 -9.80 17.44
N LEU A 81 3.15 -9.32 17.89
CA LEU A 81 1.86 -9.52 17.23
C LEU A 81 1.78 -8.89 15.83
N THR A 82 2.60 -7.86 15.58
CA THR A 82 2.67 -7.21 14.26
C THR A 82 3.12 -8.15 13.16
N ALA A 83 3.82 -9.23 13.51
CA ALA A 83 4.29 -10.23 12.56
C ALA A 83 3.12 -10.93 11.83
N LEU A 84 1.94 -11.02 12.46
CA LEU A 84 0.76 -11.62 11.85
C LEU A 84 0.08 -10.71 10.83
N ILE A 85 0.43 -9.43 10.76
CA ILE A 85 -0.14 -8.51 9.78
C ILE A 85 0.36 -8.91 8.38
N PRO A 86 -0.53 -9.00 7.37
CA PRO A 86 -0.10 -9.27 6.00
C PRO A 86 0.81 -8.15 5.49
N HIS A 87 1.96 -8.54 4.91
CA HIS A 87 2.78 -7.64 4.13
C HIS A 87 2.14 -7.37 2.78
N SER A 88 2.50 -6.24 2.16
CA SER A 88 2.07 -5.94 0.81
C SER A 88 2.54 -7.04 -0.15
N THR A 89 1.61 -7.57 -0.95
CA THR A 89 1.89 -8.49 -2.06
C THR A 89 2.33 -7.75 -3.33
N ARG A 90 2.40 -6.42 -3.29
CA ARG A 90 2.79 -5.60 -4.43
C ARG A 90 4.26 -5.86 -4.77
N PRO A 91 4.61 -6.12 -6.04
CA PRO A 91 5.99 -6.24 -6.47
C PRO A 91 6.80 -5.00 -6.10
N HIS A 92 8.06 -5.18 -5.67
CA HIS A 92 8.96 -4.07 -5.36
C HIS A 92 9.20 -3.16 -6.58
N ARG A 93 9.25 -3.77 -7.78
CA ARG A 93 9.38 -3.06 -9.05
C ARG A 93 8.08 -3.21 -9.83
N VAL A 94 7.25 -2.17 -9.79
CA VAL A 94 6.11 -2.04 -10.69
C VAL A 94 6.54 -1.26 -11.93
N ARG A 95 6.11 -1.70 -13.11
CA ARG A 95 6.34 -0.98 -14.36
C ARG A 95 5.83 0.45 -14.22
N ARG A 96 6.72 1.42 -14.43
CA ARG A 96 6.36 2.84 -14.57
C ARG A 96 6.25 3.17 -16.05
N SER A 97 5.30 4.02 -16.41
CA SER A 97 5.24 4.57 -17.77
C SER A 97 6.45 5.47 -17.99
N ASN A 98 7.36 5.09 -18.88
CA ASN A 98 8.51 5.90 -19.27
C ASN A 98 8.13 6.84 -20.42
N ILE A 99 7.24 7.79 -20.15
CA ILE A 99 6.77 8.78 -21.12
C ILE A 99 7.30 10.13 -20.69
N SER A 100 7.86 10.90 -21.63
CA SER A 100 8.35 12.25 -21.35
C SER A 100 7.20 13.17 -20.94
N GLN A 101 7.48 14.09 -20.03
CA GLN A 101 6.47 15.04 -19.54
C GLN A 101 5.94 15.95 -20.65
N GLU A 102 6.76 16.25 -21.66
CA GLU A 102 6.39 17.02 -22.86
C GLU A 102 5.24 16.37 -23.62
N ILE A 103 5.30 15.06 -23.85
CA ILE A 103 4.23 14.32 -24.53
C ILE A 103 2.93 14.34 -23.68
N ILE A 104 3.05 14.23 -22.35
CA ILE A 104 1.88 14.30 -21.46
C ILE A 104 1.24 15.69 -21.55
N PHE A 105 2.04 16.75 -21.56
CA PHE A 105 1.57 18.12 -21.65
C PHE A 105 0.89 18.39 -23.00
N PHE A 106 1.52 18.00 -24.10
CA PHE A 106 0.93 18.11 -25.44
C PHE A 106 -0.43 17.39 -25.54
N ILE A 107 -0.53 16.17 -25.01
CA ILE A 107 -1.79 15.41 -24.99
C ILE A 107 -2.86 16.14 -24.18
N LYS A 108 -2.49 16.76 -23.03
CA LYS A 108 -3.42 17.54 -22.20
C LYS A 108 -3.91 18.79 -22.94
N GLU A 109 -3.01 19.57 -23.52
CA GLU A 109 -3.35 20.78 -24.26
C GLU A 109 -4.28 20.48 -25.45
N MET A 110 -3.97 19.45 -26.24
CA MET A 110 -4.80 19.08 -27.39
C MET A 110 -6.20 18.62 -26.98
N ARG A 111 -6.34 17.92 -25.85
CA ARG A 111 -7.64 17.51 -25.31
C ARG A 111 -8.43 18.68 -24.72
N GLN A 112 -7.76 19.67 -24.15
CA GLN A 112 -8.40 20.88 -23.61
C GLN A 112 -8.89 21.79 -24.74
N LYS A 113 -8.10 21.96 -25.80
CA LYS A 113 -8.45 22.77 -26.97
C LYS A 113 -9.56 22.12 -27.81
N TYR A 114 -9.58 20.79 -27.91
CA TYR A 114 -10.53 20.05 -28.73
C TYR A 114 -11.24 18.94 -27.92
N LEU A 115 -12.37 19.28 -27.30
CA LEU A 115 -13.12 18.37 -26.41
C LEU A 115 -13.57 17.04 -27.05
N ARG A 116 -13.78 17.00 -28.37
CA ARG A 116 -14.23 15.80 -29.12
C ARG A 116 -13.11 15.10 -29.89
N LEU A 117 -11.85 15.39 -29.58
CA LEU A 117 -10.72 14.82 -30.31
C LEU A 117 -10.43 13.38 -29.84
N GLY A 118 -10.78 12.42 -30.70
CA GLY A 118 -10.50 11.00 -30.49
C GLY A 118 -9.01 10.65 -30.59
N LYS A 119 -8.66 9.49 -30.02
CA LYS A 119 -7.29 8.93 -30.05
C LYS A 119 -6.69 8.84 -31.47
N GLU A 120 -7.53 8.59 -32.47
CA GLU A 120 -7.13 8.35 -33.86
C GLU A 120 -6.64 9.63 -34.54
N LYS A 121 -7.26 10.77 -34.20
CA LYS A 121 -6.84 12.09 -34.71
C LYS A 121 -5.69 12.69 -33.89
N LEU A 122 -5.63 12.39 -32.60
CA LEU A 122 -4.57 12.87 -31.71
C LEU A 122 -3.21 12.24 -32.01
N LYS A 123 -3.19 10.96 -32.39
CA LYS A 123 -1.95 10.22 -32.67
C LYS A 123 -1.10 10.85 -33.80
N PRO A 124 -1.61 11.11 -35.02
CA PRO A 124 -0.80 11.70 -36.08
C PRO A 124 -0.27 13.08 -35.72
N LEU A 125 -1.01 13.87 -34.92
CA LEU A 125 -0.54 15.16 -34.41
C LEU A 125 0.61 14.97 -33.41
N LEU A 126 0.48 14.00 -32.51
CA LEU A 126 1.53 13.67 -31.57
C LEU A 126 2.78 13.14 -32.28
N ASP A 127 2.63 12.29 -33.30
CA ASP A 127 3.75 11.72 -34.04
C ASP A 127 4.55 12.82 -34.77
N LYS A 128 3.86 13.81 -35.36
CA LYS A 128 4.50 15.02 -35.92
C LYS A 128 5.27 15.80 -34.85
N TYR A 129 4.65 16.07 -33.71
CA TYR A 129 5.29 16.75 -32.59
C TYR A 129 6.52 15.99 -32.06
N CYS A 130 6.43 14.66 -31.95
CA CYS A 130 7.55 13.83 -31.53
C CYS A 130 8.70 13.87 -32.54
N PHE A 131 8.40 13.85 -33.84
CA PHE A 131 9.40 13.94 -34.89
C PHE A 131 10.16 15.27 -34.86
N GLU A 132 9.45 16.39 -34.73
CA GLU A 132 10.04 17.74 -34.62
C GLU A 132 10.95 17.89 -33.39
N LYS A 133 10.60 17.23 -32.27
CA LYS A 133 11.36 17.28 -31.02
C LYS A 133 12.41 16.17 -30.87
N GLY A 134 12.52 15.26 -31.85
CA GLY A 134 13.42 14.10 -31.77
C GLY A 134 13.06 13.09 -30.67
N LEU A 135 11.79 13.07 -30.23
CA LEU A 135 11.29 12.19 -29.18
C LEU A 135 10.85 10.84 -29.74
N ARG A 136 10.97 9.78 -28.93
CA ARG A 136 10.43 8.46 -29.29
C ARG A 136 8.90 8.49 -29.28
N SER A 137 8.30 8.17 -30.42
CA SER A 137 6.84 8.10 -30.58
C SER A 137 6.24 6.99 -29.72
N ILE A 138 5.04 7.25 -29.18
CA ILE A 138 4.35 6.31 -28.31
C ILE A 138 3.39 5.45 -29.14
N SER A 139 3.59 4.13 -29.11
CA SER A 139 2.75 3.19 -29.88
C SER A 139 1.29 3.17 -29.43
N ARG A 140 1.02 3.40 -28.13
CA ARG A 140 -0.32 3.39 -27.55
C ARG A 140 -0.56 4.64 -26.69
N LEU A 141 -1.44 5.52 -27.15
CA LEU A 141 -1.92 6.65 -26.36
C LEU A 141 -2.61 6.15 -25.08
N ILE A 142 -2.18 6.68 -23.93
CA ILE A 142 -2.78 6.38 -22.64
C ILE A 142 -4.19 6.99 -22.60
N LYS A 143 -5.18 6.18 -22.22
CA LYS A 143 -6.59 6.59 -22.14
C LYS A 143 -6.89 7.52 -20.96
N ASN A 144 -6.06 7.49 -19.91
CA ASN A 144 -6.36 8.09 -18.61
C ASN A 144 -5.59 9.40 -18.36
N PHE A 145 -5.77 10.38 -19.25
CA PHE A 145 -5.43 11.78 -18.97
C PHE A 145 -6.68 12.63 -19.13
N VAL A 146 -7.72 12.31 -18.35
CA VAL A 146 -8.91 13.16 -18.24
C VAL A 146 -8.69 14.02 -17.02
N SER A 147 -8.35 15.30 -17.25
CA SER A 147 -8.62 16.32 -16.24
C SER A 147 -10.13 16.33 -16.01
N PRO A 148 -10.64 16.37 -14.77
CA PRO A 148 -12.06 16.56 -14.55
C PRO A 148 -12.42 17.92 -15.15
N CYS A 149 -13.07 17.91 -16.32
CA CYS A 149 -13.84 19.07 -16.77
C CYS A 149 -14.91 19.27 -15.70
N ARG A 150 -14.64 20.19 -14.79
CA ARG A 150 -15.60 20.78 -13.87
C ARG A 150 -16.54 21.61 -14.76
N ILE A 151 -17.69 21.05 -15.10
CA ILE A 151 -18.88 21.80 -15.52
C ILE A 151 -19.55 22.26 -14.24
#